data_AF-A0A957GZG3-F1
#
_entry.id   AF-A0A957GZG3-F1
#
_cell.length_a   1.000
_cell.length_b   1.000
_cell.length_c   1.000
_cell.angle_alpha   90.00
_cell.angle_beta   90.00
_cell.angle_gamma   90.00
#
_symmetry.space_group_name_H-M   'P 1'
#
loop_
_entity.id
_entity.type
_entity.pdbx_description
1 polymer ?
#
loop_
_entity_poly.entity_id
_entity_poly.type
_entity_poly.pdbx_seq_one_letter_code
_entity_poly.pdbx_strand_id
1 'polypeptide(L)'
;MVFLVIGLLTLLNLGTGFGLLALLAPLKFRQKLDPLERLLSMLGAGVLANSLLGLLLADAGVYASWLLLVGALVLAAAGFFRQSRRKEQGGSTALSSLAVPFTQWTLPGRVEYLLVALWLAGSTLIYFRPHEIMWGGADAGVYINLGAYLEQQGTLVVKDELLAELPPELYPTFLRTMPDGTFFWSSGFLVTDQTGRIWPPFYHLHVVWLAAGFALGGVAGALQLTPYWALLATFAIYLVARRLLKGSPHGWWLALGAVGSLAITAIQVWFARYPTSEMLTQFLFWFGLWAFIVWGEDEYEDGTLAYLAGGAWGTTFLVRIDTFFVWIIPAVLAVYLIGEKRWQRSQLWFFAPLVILPIYATWHALVFARPYFDNIYGYALAVAWQQFWWLLPIMGLAGLLGLVLLRRGGLFALLTRFWGTGRYLILIGGVALALYAWFLRPRLGSALEYVNPWDNVTVQQWNHMNLRHLGWYMSAPAVFLAIAGALRLWWDLQRRTWAMVL
;
A
#
# COMPACT_ATOMS: atom_id res chain seq x y z
N MET A 1 -2.67 8.70 -26.36
CA MET A 1 -3.68 8.47 -25.30
C MET A 1 -3.05 8.10 -23.96
N VAL A 2 -2.24 7.02 -23.87
CA VAL A 2 -1.56 6.57 -22.63
C VAL A 2 -0.83 7.70 -21.88
N PHE A 3 0.09 8.41 -22.54
CA PHE A 3 0.83 9.52 -21.92
C PHE A 3 -0.05 10.69 -21.46
N LEU A 4 -1.20 10.91 -22.11
CA LEU A 4 -2.14 11.95 -21.72
C LEU A 4 -2.83 11.59 -20.40
N VAL A 5 -3.35 10.36 -20.28
CA VAL A 5 -4.01 9.87 -19.06
C VAL A 5 -3.05 9.96 -17.86
N ILE A 6 -1.84 9.44 -18.01
CA ILE A 6 -0.82 9.46 -16.95
C ILE A 6 -0.41 10.89 -16.60
N GLY A 7 -0.20 11.73 -17.62
CA GLY A 7 0.16 13.13 -17.44
C GLY A 7 -0.92 13.88 -16.64
N LEU A 8 -2.18 13.71 -16.99
CA LEU A 8 -3.31 14.35 -16.31
C LEU A 8 -3.47 13.86 -14.86
N LEU A 9 -3.39 12.55 -14.60
CA LEU A 9 -3.43 11.99 -13.24
C LEU A 9 -2.24 12.47 -12.39
N THR A 10 -1.06 12.57 -13.00
CA THR A 10 0.13 13.10 -12.33
C THR A 10 -0.06 14.58 -11.97
N LEU A 11 -0.56 15.40 -12.90
CA LEU A 11 -0.86 16.81 -12.65
C LEU A 11 -1.95 17.00 -11.59
N LEU A 12 -3.00 16.17 -11.61
CA LEU A 12 -4.06 16.16 -10.61
C LEU A 12 -3.47 15.91 -9.20
N ASN A 13 -2.66 14.87 -9.05
CA ASN A 13 -2.04 14.54 -7.76
C ASN A 13 -1.02 15.60 -7.32
N LEU A 14 -0.19 16.11 -8.25
CA LEU A 14 0.75 17.20 -7.94
C LEU A 14 0.02 18.45 -7.48
N GLY A 15 -1.02 18.88 -8.18
CA GLY A 15 -1.81 20.07 -7.83
C GLY A 15 -2.48 19.92 -6.47
N THR A 16 -3.14 18.78 -6.25
CA THR A 16 -3.83 18.48 -4.99
C THR A 16 -2.87 18.44 -3.82
N GLY A 17 -1.77 17.69 -3.95
CA GLY A 17 -0.79 17.54 -2.89
C GLY A 17 0.02 18.80 -2.64
N PHE A 18 0.37 19.56 -3.67
CA PHE A 18 0.91 20.91 -3.51
C PHE A 18 -0.06 21.79 -2.72
N GLY A 19 -1.34 21.77 -3.09
CA GLY A 19 -2.41 22.50 -2.42
C GLY A 19 -2.45 22.20 -0.92
N LEU A 20 -2.58 20.91 -0.61
CA LEU A 20 -2.65 20.40 0.75
C LEU A 20 -1.40 20.74 1.57
N LEU A 21 -0.21 20.51 1.03
CA LEU A 21 1.04 20.80 1.72
C LEU A 21 1.28 22.31 1.89
N ALA A 22 0.86 23.15 0.94
CA ALA A 22 0.92 24.61 1.10
C ALA A 22 -0.01 25.11 2.22
N LEU A 23 -1.18 24.48 2.37
CA LEU A 23 -2.15 24.75 3.43
C LEU A 23 -1.69 24.28 4.81
N LEU A 24 -1.21 23.04 4.90
CA LEU A 24 -1.03 22.38 6.19
C LEU A 24 0.43 22.29 6.64
N ALA A 25 1.39 22.23 5.72
CA ALA A 25 2.78 22.00 6.10
C ALA A 25 3.46 23.29 6.61
N PRO A 26 4.26 23.19 7.69
CA PRO A 26 5.09 24.29 8.16
C PRO A 26 6.23 24.55 7.15
N LEU A 27 6.79 25.77 7.14
CA LEU A 27 7.90 26.09 6.23
C LEU A 27 9.13 25.19 6.45
N LYS A 28 9.40 24.81 7.70
CA LYS A 28 10.50 23.90 8.08
C LYS A 28 10.40 22.52 7.42
N PHE A 29 9.18 22.03 7.14
CA PHE A 29 8.96 20.75 6.43
C PHE A 29 9.73 20.72 5.11
N ARG A 30 9.69 21.82 4.34
CA ARG A 30 10.32 21.89 3.01
C ARG A 30 11.83 21.85 3.08
N GLN A 31 12.42 22.43 4.12
CA GLN A 31 13.88 22.52 4.26
C GLN A 31 14.53 21.14 4.51
N LYS A 32 13.76 20.17 5.02
CA LYS A 32 14.23 18.80 5.30
C LYS A 32 14.28 17.90 4.06
N LEU A 33 13.54 18.27 3.02
CA LEU A 33 13.32 17.46 1.83
C LEU A 33 14.11 18.01 0.64
N ASP A 34 14.76 17.12 -0.10
CA ASP A 34 15.34 17.45 -1.40
C ASP A 34 14.28 17.50 -2.52
N PRO A 35 14.63 17.88 -3.77
CA PRO A 35 13.65 18.00 -4.84
C PRO A 35 12.86 16.73 -5.17
N LEU A 36 13.50 15.55 -5.17
CA LEU A 36 12.84 14.28 -5.49
C LEU A 36 11.87 13.89 -4.37
N GLU A 37 12.25 14.15 -3.13
CA GLU A 37 11.41 13.91 -1.96
C GLU A 37 10.23 14.88 -1.87
N ARG A 38 10.44 16.15 -2.24
CA ARG A 38 9.34 17.11 -2.38
C ARG A 38 8.36 16.64 -3.44
N LEU A 39 8.85 16.16 -4.59
CA LEU A 39 8.01 15.58 -5.64
C LEU A 39 7.20 14.40 -5.13
N LEU A 40 7.85 13.43 -4.47
CA LEU A 40 7.16 12.28 -3.87
C LEU A 40 6.13 12.73 -2.83
N SER A 41 6.47 13.69 -1.97
CA SER A 41 5.56 14.21 -0.94
C SER A 41 4.29 14.83 -1.53
N MET A 42 4.43 15.57 -2.63
CA MET A 42 3.29 16.16 -3.34
C MET A 42 2.45 15.08 -4.03
N LEU A 43 3.09 14.15 -4.74
CA LEU A 43 2.38 13.04 -5.38
C LEU A 43 1.62 12.19 -4.36
N GLY A 44 2.28 11.75 -3.30
CA GLY A 44 1.68 10.93 -2.25
C GLY A 44 0.59 11.67 -1.49
N ALA A 45 0.79 12.94 -1.11
CA ALA A 45 -0.26 13.74 -0.49
C ALA A 45 -1.49 13.92 -1.39
N GLY A 46 -1.27 14.11 -2.70
CA GLY A 46 -2.34 14.17 -3.69
C GLY A 46 -3.09 12.85 -3.81
N VAL A 47 -2.36 11.73 -3.89
CA VAL A 47 -2.96 10.40 -3.96
C VAL A 47 -3.80 10.14 -2.71
N LEU A 48 -3.31 10.46 -1.50
CA LEU A 48 -4.10 10.29 -0.26
C LEU A 48 -5.38 11.12 -0.27
N ALA A 49 -5.29 12.41 -0.63
CA ALA A 49 -6.44 13.30 -0.63
C ALA A 49 -7.49 12.87 -1.66
N ASN A 50 -7.07 12.58 -2.89
CA ASN A 50 -7.97 12.16 -3.97
C ASN A 50 -8.54 10.75 -3.72
N SER A 51 -7.76 9.86 -3.08
CA SER A 51 -8.22 8.54 -2.63
C SER A 51 -9.40 8.66 -1.68
N LEU A 52 -9.23 9.44 -0.60
CA LEU A 52 -10.27 9.60 0.42
C LEU A 52 -11.48 10.34 -0.14
N LEU A 53 -11.28 11.42 -0.91
CA LEU A 53 -12.39 12.15 -1.53
C LEU A 53 -13.19 11.24 -2.48
N GLY A 54 -12.52 10.49 -3.35
CA GLY A 54 -13.19 9.63 -4.31
C GLY A 54 -13.95 8.48 -3.66
N LEU A 55 -13.38 7.87 -2.62
CA LEU A 55 -14.07 6.81 -1.88
C LEU A 55 -15.28 7.36 -1.11
N LEU A 56 -15.16 8.53 -0.48
CA LEU A 56 -16.30 9.17 0.20
C LEU A 56 -17.43 9.53 -0.78
N LEU A 57 -17.10 9.99 -1.98
CA LEU A 57 -18.10 10.24 -3.03
C LEU A 57 -18.77 8.94 -3.51
N ALA A 58 -18.00 7.85 -3.62
CA ALA A 58 -18.51 6.53 -4.00
C ALA A 58 -19.41 5.92 -2.92
N ASP A 59 -19.03 6.04 -1.65
CA ASP A 59 -19.85 5.62 -0.51
C ASP A 59 -21.16 6.39 -0.43
N ALA A 60 -21.12 7.70 -0.77
CA ALA A 60 -22.30 8.55 -0.83
C ALA A 60 -23.18 8.30 -2.07
N GLY A 61 -22.73 7.45 -3.02
CA GLY A 61 -23.47 7.14 -4.24
C GLY A 61 -23.57 8.31 -5.23
N VAL A 62 -22.66 9.28 -5.14
CA VAL A 62 -22.61 10.48 -5.98
C VAL A 62 -21.26 10.62 -6.67
N TYR A 63 -20.55 9.52 -6.86
CA TYR A 63 -19.25 9.54 -7.48
C TYR A 63 -19.33 10.05 -8.92
N ALA A 64 -18.42 10.97 -9.25
CA ALA A 64 -18.14 11.36 -10.62
C ALA A 64 -16.70 11.88 -10.71
N SER A 65 -15.96 11.48 -11.74
CA SER A 65 -14.55 11.88 -11.87
C SER A 65 -14.33 13.40 -12.00
N TRP A 66 -15.33 14.16 -12.47
CA TRP A 66 -15.24 15.61 -12.51
C TRP A 66 -15.32 16.25 -11.12
N LEU A 67 -16.01 15.63 -10.14
CA LEU A 67 -16.03 16.11 -8.75
C LEU A 67 -14.67 15.95 -8.08
N LEU A 68 -13.95 14.87 -8.39
CA LEU A 68 -12.54 14.69 -8.00
C LEU A 68 -11.67 15.81 -8.57
N LEU A 69 -11.84 16.12 -9.87
CA LEU A 69 -11.12 17.22 -10.52
C LEU A 69 -11.41 18.57 -9.87
N VAL A 70 -12.68 18.87 -9.59
CA VAL A 70 -13.07 20.12 -8.90
C VAL A 70 -12.43 20.20 -7.51
N GLY A 71 -12.50 19.13 -6.72
CA GLY A 71 -11.85 19.07 -5.40
C GLY A 71 -10.34 19.32 -5.46
N ALA A 72 -9.66 18.69 -6.43
CA ALA A 72 -8.25 18.90 -6.70
C ALA A 72 -7.91 20.34 -7.08
N LEU A 73 -8.70 20.95 -7.98
CA LEU A 73 -8.52 22.34 -8.41
C LEU A 73 -8.75 23.32 -7.27
N VAL A 74 -9.76 23.10 -6.43
CA VAL A 74 -10.04 23.92 -5.23
C VAL A 74 -8.86 23.87 -4.25
N LEU A 75 -8.35 22.67 -3.95
CA LEU A 75 -7.18 22.52 -3.07
C LEU A 75 -5.93 23.16 -3.66
N ALA A 76 -5.68 22.96 -4.95
CA ALA A 76 -4.55 23.57 -5.65
C ALA A 76 -4.62 25.12 -5.62
N ALA A 77 -5.80 25.68 -5.92
CA ALA A 77 -6.04 27.13 -5.89
C ALA A 77 -5.89 27.71 -4.48
N ALA A 78 -6.45 27.05 -3.46
CA ALA A 78 -6.32 27.46 -2.06
C ALA A 78 -4.86 27.46 -1.58
N GLY A 79 -4.10 26.42 -1.95
CA GLY A 79 -2.67 26.36 -1.64
C GLY A 79 -1.86 27.41 -2.38
N PHE A 80 -2.16 27.67 -3.65
CA PHE A 80 -1.54 28.76 -4.41
C PHE A 80 -1.80 30.11 -3.75
N PHE A 81 -3.06 30.42 -3.41
CA PHE A 81 -3.44 31.66 -2.74
C PHE A 81 -2.72 31.88 -1.41
N ARG A 82 -2.69 30.84 -0.55
CA ARG A 82 -1.96 30.90 0.72
C ARG A 82 -0.46 31.10 0.52
N GLN A 83 0.11 30.48 -0.49
CA GLN A 83 1.52 30.62 -0.80
C GLN A 83 1.89 32.01 -1.34
N SER A 84 1.04 32.59 -2.19
CA SER A 84 1.22 33.97 -2.68
C SER A 84 1.23 34.97 -1.52
N ARG A 85 0.31 34.82 -0.56
CA ARG A 85 0.31 35.62 0.68
C ARG A 85 1.57 35.43 1.52
N ARG A 86 2.08 34.20 1.65
CA ARG A 86 3.36 33.93 2.34
C ARG A 86 4.54 34.60 1.64
N LYS A 87 4.52 34.67 0.30
CA LYS A 87 5.59 35.32 -0.49
C LYS A 87 5.62 36.82 -0.28
N GLU A 88 4.47 37.47 -0.25
CA GLU A 88 4.34 38.90 0.09
C GLU A 88 4.87 39.20 1.50
N GLN A 89 4.77 38.24 2.42
CA GLN A 89 5.33 38.30 3.77
C GLN A 89 6.82 37.86 3.86
N GLY A 90 7.52 37.75 2.73
CA GLY A 90 8.96 37.38 2.69
C GLY A 90 9.25 35.87 2.69
N GLY A 91 8.25 35.02 2.53
CA GLY A 91 8.40 33.56 2.46
C GLY A 91 8.75 33.02 1.06
N SER A 92 9.53 31.94 0.99
CA SER A 92 9.82 31.24 -0.28
C SER A 92 8.64 30.39 -0.78
N THR A 93 8.43 30.33 -2.10
CA THR A 93 7.36 29.53 -2.73
C THR A 93 7.77 28.05 -2.90
N ALA A 94 6.85 27.09 -2.78
CA ALA A 94 7.16 25.67 -3.01
C ALA A 94 7.54 25.39 -4.47
N LEU A 95 6.92 26.06 -5.44
CA LEU A 95 7.22 25.89 -6.86
C LEU A 95 8.63 26.39 -7.20
N SER A 96 9.04 27.56 -6.67
CA SER A 96 10.42 28.06 -6.86
C SER A 96 11.48 27.18 -6.18
N SER A 97 11.08 26.30 -5.26
CA SER A 97 11.99 25.42 -4.53
C SER A 97 12.15 24.03 -5.17
N LEU A 98 11.25 23.63 -6.08
CA LEU A 98 11.43 22.46 -6.95
C LEU A 98 12.40 22.80 -8.09
N ALA A 99 12.39 24.05 -8.54
CA ALA A 99 13.31 24.57 -9.53
C ALA A 99 14.65 24.96 -8.85
N VAL A 100 15.52 23.99 -8.60
CA VAL A 100 16.93 24.29 -8.35
C VAL A 100 17.58 24.48 -9.73
N PRO A 101 18.16 25.67 -10.04
CA PRO A 101 18.83 25.88 -11.31
C PRO A 101 19.86 24.78 -11.60
N PHE A 102 19.87 24.23 -12.81
CA PHE A 102 20.80 23.16 -13.21
C PHE A 102 22.29 23.50 -12.95
N THR A 103 22.60 24.80 -12.93
CA THR A 103 23.92 25.35 -12.59
C THR A 103 24.34 25.12 -11.14
N GLN A 104 23.39 24.93 -10.21
CA GLN A 104 23.65 24.69 -8.79
C GLN A 104 23.76 23.19 -8.45
N TRP A 105 23.63 22.30 -9.44
CA TRP A 105 23.67 20.86 -9.22
C TRP A 105 25.12 20.37 -9.16
N THR A 106 25.46 19.61 -8.13
CA THR A 106 26.74 18.90 -8.07
C THR A 106 26.81 17.84 -9.18
N LEU A 107 28.02 17.50 -9.65
CA LEU A 107 28.21 16.44 -10.64
C LEU A 107 27.55 15.10 -10.22
N PRO A 108 27.69 14.62 -8.96
CA PRO A 108 26.96 13.44 -8.48
C PRO A 108 25.44 13.59 -8.59
N GLY A 109 24.91 14.78 -8.29
CA GLY A 109 23.49 15.07 -8.44
C GLY A 109 23.04 14.95 -9.89
N ARG A 110 23.75 15.55 -10.84
CA ARG A 110 23.40 15.47 -12.27
C ARG A 110 23.33 14.05 -12.79
N VAL A 111 24.29 13.19 -12.39
CA VAL A 111 24.29 11.77 -12.75
C VAL A 111 23.11 11.04 -12.11
N GLU A 112 22.83 11.30 -10.83
CA GLU A 112 21.67 10.75 -10.15
C GLU A 112 20.36 11.05 -10.91
N TYR A 113 20.10 12.31 -11.24
CA TYR A 113 18.90 12.69 -11.99
C TYR A 113 18.85 12.09 -13.40
N LEU A 114 19.98 11.99 -14.10
CA LEU A 114 20.04 11.32 -15.40
C LEU A 114 19.68 9.83 -15.26
N LEU A 115 20.23 9.14 -14.27
CA LEU A 115 19.93 7.73 -14.05
C LEU A 115 18.48 7.52 -13.57
N VAL A 116 17.93 8.42 -12.75
CA VAL A 116 16.51 8.43 -12.40
C VAL A 116 15.66 8.63 -13.66
N ALA A 117 16.04 9.53 -14.56
CA ALA A 117 15.33 9.75 -15.82
C ALA A 117 15.40 8.52 -16.75
N LEU A 118 16.56 7.87 -16.84
CA LEU A 118 16.74 6.62 -17.59
C LEU A 118 15.92 5.48 -16.99
N TRP A 119 15.93 5.34 -15.67
CA TRP A 119 15.10 4.38 -14.95
C TRP A 119 13.61 4.63 -15.20
N LEU A 120 13.17 5.89 -15.13
CA LEU A 120 11.79 6.31 -15.40
C LEU A 120 11.40 5.95 -16.84
N ALA A 121 12.25 6.26 -17.82
CA ALA A 121 12.02 5.94 -19.23
C ALA A 121 11.95 4.42 -19.45
N GLY A 122 12.91 3.66 -18.92
CA GLY A 122 12.95 2.20 -19.02
C GLY A 122 11.74 1.53 -18.38
N SER A 123 11.40 1.93 -17.15
CA SER A 123 10.23 1.43 -16.43
C SER A 123 8.94 1.80 -17.16
N THR A 124 8.87 2.99 -17.77
CA THR A 124 7.70 3.39 -18.56
C THR A 124 7.52 2.49 -19.79
N LEU A 125 8.61 2.21 -20.52
CA LEU A 125 8.58 1.32 -21.69
C LEU A 125 8.17 -0.12 -21.34
N ILE A 126 8.53 -0.58 -20.14
CA ILE A 126 8.22 -1.92 -19.66
C ILE A 126 6.81 -1.98 -19.05
N TYR A 127 6.40 -1.05 -18.18
CA TYR A 127 5.14 -1.19 -17.43
C TYR A 127 3.91 -0.82 -18.23
N PHE A 128 3.97 0.19 -19.09
CA PHE A 128 2.80 0.70 -19.82
C PHE A 128 2.46 -0.13 -21.07
N ARG A 129 2.39 -1.44 -20.86
CA ARG A 129 1.84 -2.46 -21.75
C ARG A 129 0.91 -3.35 -20.91
N PRO A 130 -0.17 -2.78 -20.34
CA PRO A 130 -1.00 -3.49 -19.38
C PRO A 130 -1.66 -4.71 -20.02
N HIS A 131 -1.96 -5.71 -19.19
CA HIS A 131 -2.70 -6.89 -19.63
C HIS A 131 -4.16 -6.53 -19.85
N GLU A 132 -4.69 -6.81 -21.03
CA GLU A 132 -6.07 -6.48 -21.43
C GLU A 132 -7.08 -7.49 -20.87
N ILE A 133 -7.11 -7.65 -19.54
CA ILE A 133 -8.00 -8.56 -18.84
C ILE A 133 -9.30 -7.81 -18.52
N MET A 134 -10.28 -7.91 -19.42
CA MET A 134 -11.52 -7.13 -19.37
C MET A 134 -12.77 -7.98 -19.10
N TRP A 135 -12.77 -9.25 -19.52
CA TRP A 135 -13.97 -10.10 -19.53
C TRP A 135 -14.39 -10.61 -18.14
N GLY A 136 -13.58 -10.38 -17.10
CA GLY A 136 -13.76 -11.00 -15.78
C GLY A 136 -13.04 -12.35 -15.66
N GLY A 137 -13.52 -13.23 -14.80
CA GLY A 137 -13.03 -14.59 -14.53
C GLY A 137 -11.88 -14.68 -13.52
N ALA A 138 -11.19 -13.57 -13.29
CA ALA A 138 -10.16 -13.38 -12.28
C ALA A 138 -10.23 -11.96 -11.72
N ASP A 139 -9.69 -11.73 -10.52
CA ASP A 139 -9.72 -10.46 -9.77
C ASP A 139 -9.47 -9.23 -10.65
N ALA A 140 -8.47 -9.32 -11.54
CA ALA A 140 -8.11 -8.27 -12.50
C ALA A 140 -9.27 -7.75 -13.35
N GLY A 141 -10.09 -8.65 -13.91
CA GLY A 141 -11.23 -8.25 -14.73
C GLY A 141 -12.34 -7.61 -13.89
N VAL A 142 -12.51 -8.06 -12.64
CA VAL A 142 -13.52 -7.52 -11.72
C VAL A 142 -13.23 -6.06 -11.41
N TYR A 143 -11.98 -5.73 -11.07
CA TYR A 143 -11.55 -4.37 -10.80
C TYR A 143 -11.83 -3.42 -11.97
N ILE A 144 -11.53 -3.83 -13.20
CA ILE A 144 -11.76 -3.01 -14.41
C ILE A 144 -13.25 -2.76 -14.63
N ASN A 145 -14.09 -3.80 -14.51
CA ASN A 145 -15.53 -3.65 -14.66
C ASN A 145 -16.13 -2.76 -13.56
N LEU A 146 -15.65 -2.89 -12.32
CA LEU A 146 -16.08 -2.03 -11.22
C LEU A 146 -15.70 -0.57 -11.43
N GLY A 147 -14.49 -0.30 -11.94
CA GLY A 147 -14.07 1.07 -12.26
C GLY A 147 -14.97 1.70 -13.33
N ALA A 148 -15.27 0.94 -14.38
CA ALA A 148 -16.19 1.39 -15.43
C ALA A 148 -17.62 1.61 -14.90
N TYR A 149 -18.13 0.69 -14.10
CA TYR A 149 -19.46 0.79 -13.49
C TYR A 149 -19.57 2.02 -12.57
N LEU A 150 -18.58 2.21 -11.69
CA LEU A 150 -18.57 3.33 -10.76
C LEU A 150 -18.55 4.68 -11.48
N GLU A 151 -17.77 4.83 -12.56
CA GLU A 151 -17.77 6.07 -13.36
C GLU A 151 -19.11 6.32 -14.05
N GLN A 152 -19.80 5.26 -14.51
CA GLN A 152 -21.06 5.41 -15.23
C GLN A 152 -22.27 5.63 -14.31
N GLN A 153 -22.28 4.97 -13.15
CA GLN A 153 -23.45 4.92 -12.27
C GLN A 153 -23.27 5.73 -10.98
N GLY A 154 -22.04 6.10 -10.63
CA GLY A 154 -21.72 6.86 -9.41
C GLY A 154 -21.88 6.09 -8.09
N THR A 155 -22.20 4.80 -8.16
CA THR A 155 -22.50 3.94 -7.00
C THR A 155 -21.64 2.67 -7.00
N LEU A 156 -21.42 2.10 -5.79
CA LEU A 156 -20.61 0.89 -5.61
C LEU A 156 -21.42 -0.41 -5.74
N VAL A 157 -22.65 -0.42 -5.21
CA VAL A 157 -23.51 -1.61 -5.24
C VAL A 157 -24.23 -1.66 -6.58
N VAL A 158 -24.05 -2.75 -7.31
CA VAL A 158 -24.70 -2.94 -8.59
C VAL A 158 -26.15 -3.35 -8.36
N LYS A 159 -27.09 -2.67 -9.03
CA LYS A 159 -28.51 -3.06 -9.06
C LYS A 159 -28.87 -3.50 -10.48
N ASP A 160 -29.32 -4.74 -10.60
CA ASP A 160 -29.75 -5.36 -11.85
C ASP A 160 -31.27 -5.64 -11.80
N GLU A 161 -32.03 -4.96 -12.65
CA GLU A 161 -33.49 -5.06 -12.68
C GLU A 161 -33.96 -6.41 -13.22
N LEU A 162 -33.25 -6.99 -14.20
CA LEU A 162 -33.59 -8.30 -14.76
C LEU A 162 -33.43 -9.40 -13.70
N LEU A 163 -32.37 -9.29 -12.89
CA LEU A 163 -32.15 -10.19 -11.76
C LEU A 163 -33.21 -10.04 -10.67
N ALA A 164 -33.67 -8.81 -10.41
CA ALA A 164 -34.75 -8.53 -9.46
C ALA A 164 -36.10 -9.12 -9.92
N GLU A 165 -36.35 -9.17 -11.23
CA GLU A 165 -37.58 -9.70 -11.81
C GLU A 165 -37.58 -11.23 -11.98
N LEU A 166 -36.41 -11.86 -11.92
CA LEU A 166 -36.26 -13.29 -12.13
C LEU A 166 -36.89 -14.10 -10.97
N PRO A 167 -37.77 -15.09 -11.24
CA PRO A 167 -38.27 -15.99 -10.22
C PRO A 167 -37.14 -16.71 -9.46
N PRO A 168 -37.18 -16.78 -8.11
CA PRO A 168 -36.09 -17.36 -7.30
C PRO A 168 -35.79 -18.82 -7.63
N GLU A 169 -36.78 -19.57 -8.09
CA GLU A 169 -36.65 -20.97 -8.49
C GLU A 169 -35.74 -21.14 -9.71
N LEU A 170 -35.57 -20.08 -10.51
CA LEU A 170 -34.70 -20.05 -11.68
C LEU A 170 -33.28 -19.59 -11.36
N TYR A 171 -33.00 -19.08 -10.15
CA TYR A 171 -31.65 -18.63 -9.78
C TYR A 171 -30.60 -19.74 -9.94
N PRO A 172 -30.83 -20.99 -9.48
CA PRO A 172 -29.87 -22.08 -9.72
C PRO A 172 -29.68 -22.45 -11.20
N THR A 173 -30.61 -22.05 -12.09
CA THR A 173 -30.49 -22.27 -13.53
C THR A 173 -29.55 -21.26 -14.19
N PHE A 174 -29.55 -20.01 -13.72
CA PHE A 174 -28.78 -18.92 -14.32
C PHE A 174 -27.53 -18.51 -13.52
N LEU A 175 -27.50 -18.82 -12.23
CA LEU A 175 -26.44 -18.47 -11.30
C LEU A 175 -25.88 -19.72 -10.65
N ARG A 176 -24.60 -19.68 -10.29
CA ARG A 176 -23.98 -20.79 -9.56
C ARG A 176 -24.33 -20.71 -8.09
N THR A 177 -24.81 -21.79 -7.51
CA THR A 177 -25.03 -21.90 -6.06
C THR A 177 -23.70 -22.14 -5.34
N MET A 178 -23.40 -21.32 -4.35
CA MET A 178 -22.22 -21.43 -3.50
C MET A 178 -22.51 -22.32 -2.27
N PRO A 179 -21.48 -22.91 -1.61
CA PRO A 179 -21.67 -23.77 -0.45
C PRO A 179 -22.41 -23.12 0.74
N ASP A 180 -22.37 -21.78 0.84
CA ASP A 180 -23.05 -20.99 1.87
C ASP A 180 -24.50 -20.61 1.50
N GLY A 181 -25.00 -21.09 0.36
CA GLY A 181 -26.34 -20.80 -0.14
C GLY A 181 -26.48 -19.48 -0.90
N THR A 182 -25.40 -18.70 -1.03
CA THR A 182 -25.39 -17.51 -1.89
C THR A 182 -25.28 -17.89 -3.37
N PHE A 183 -25.58 -16.94 -4.25
CA PHE A 183 -25.45 -17.13 -5.68
C PHE A 183 -24.26 -16.35 -6.22
N PHE A 184 -23.51 -16.97 -7.12
CA PHE A 184 -22.38 -16.38 -7.79
C PHE A 184 -22.80 -16.01 -9.21
N TRP A 185 -22.84 -14.71 -9.47
CA TRP A 185 -22.88 -14.16 -10.81
C TRP A 185 -21.43 -14.03 -11.30
N SER A 186 -21.20 -14.29 -12.59
CA SER A 186 -19.88 -14.38 -13.24
C SER A 186 -18.78 -13.56 -12.56
N SER A 187 -17.57 -14.11 -12.41
CA SER A 187 -16.37 -13.32 -12.10
C SER A 187 -16.35 -12.62 -10.74
N GLY A 188 -16.77 -13.27 -9.65
CA GLY A 188 -16.55 -12.75 -8.30
C GLY A 188 -17.71 -11.92 -7.73
N PHE A 189 -18.76 -11.68 -8.51
CA PHE A 189 -19.92 -10.90 -8.10
C PHE A 189 -20.94 -11.77 -7.37
N LEU A 190 -21.29 -11.39 -6.14
CA LEU A 190 -22.17 -12.19 -5.28
C LEU A 190 -23.59 -11.64 -5.27
N VAL A 191 -24.56 -12.53 -5.45
CA VAL A 191 -26.00 -12.27 -5.36
C VAL A 191 -26.49 -12.94 -4.09
N THR A 192 -26.95 -12.13 -3.13
CA THR A 192 -27.31 -12.60 -1.79
C THR A 192 -28.80 -12.57 -1.51
N ASP A 193 -29.57 -11.80 -2.28
CA ASP A 193 -31.00 -11.65 -2.09
C ASP A 193 -31.75 -11.44 -3.42
N GLN A 194 -33.08 -11.42 -3.34
CA GLN A 194 -33.99 -11.23 -4.48
C GLN A 194 -34.21 -9.75 -4.81
N THR A 195 -33.36 -8.84 -4.33
CA THR A 195 -33.52 -7.40 -4.57
C THR A 195 -32.84 -6.93 -5.86
N GLY A 196 -32.27 -7.87 -6.63
CA GLY A 196 -31.43 -7.58 -7.79
C GLY A 196 -30.10 -6.93 -7.43
N ARG A 197 -29.70 -6.99 -6.15
CA ARG A 197 -28.42 -6.43 -5.70
C ARG A 197 -27.30 -7.41 -5.94
N ILE A 198 -26.26 -6.89 -6.58
CA ILE A 198 -25.04 -7.61 -6.88
C ILE A 198 -23.93 -6.94 -6.07
N TRP A 199 -23.37 -7.70 -5.14
CA TRP A 199 -22.35 -7.26 -4.21
C TRP A 199 -20.97 -7.42 -4.86
N PRO A 200 -20.26 -6.31 -5.12
CA PRO A 200 -18.90 -6.39 -5.61
C PRO A 200 -17.95 -6.98 -4.54
N PRO A 201 -16.99 -7.82 -4.96
CA PRO A 201 -15.93 -8.26 -4.07
C PRO A 201 -14.86 -7.16 -3.91
N PHE A 202 -13.94 -7.38 -2.97
CA PHE A 202 -12.79 -6.51 -2.68
C PHE A 202 -13.15 -5.17 -2.02
N TYR A 203 -12.10 -4.40 -1.74
CA TYR A 203 -12.23 -3.05 -1.20
C TYR A 203 -12.11 -2.04 -2.34
N HIS A 204 -12.90 -0.97 -2.27
CA HIS A 204 -13.18 -0.15 -3.45
C HIS A 204 -12.22 1.00 -3.68
N LEU A 205 -11.16 1.17 -2.87
CA LEU A 205 -10.29 2.32 -3.07
C LEU A 205 -9.49 2.26 -4.38
N HIS A 206 -9.07 1.07 -4.81
CA HIS A 206 -8.45 0.92 -6.13
C HIS A 206 -9.47 1.16 -7.26
N VAL A 207 -10.72 0.76 -7.06
CA VAL A 207 -11.83 0.96 -8.02
C VAL A 207 -12.07 2.44 -8.32
N VAL A 208 -12.04 3.29 -7.30
CA VAL A 208 -12.14 4.77 -7.45
C VAL A 208 -11.11 5.30 -8.45
N TRP A 209 -9.87 4.82 -8.39
CA TRP A 209 -8.82 5.24 -9.31
C TRP A 209 -9.00 4.68 -10.73
N LEU A 210 -9.51 3.46 -10.84
CA LEU A 210 -9.85 2.87 -12.13
C LEU A 210 -11.00 3.63 -12.80
N ALA A 211 -11.99 4.10 -12.04
CA ALA A 211 -13.05 4.97 -12.51
C ALA A 211 -12.50 6.30 -13.06
N ALA A 212 -11.57 6.93 -12.33
CA ALA A 212 -10.87 8.13 -12.82
C ALA A 212 -10.06 7.87 -14.12
N GLY A 213 -9.41 6.71 -14.23
CA GLY A 213 -8.76 6.29 -15.46
C GLY A 213 -9.73 6.06 -16.61
N PHE A 214 -10.88 5.45 -16.31
CA PHE A 214 -11.95 5.19 -17.26
C PHE A 214 -12.53 6.50 -17.82
N ALA A 215 -12.75 7.50 -16.97
CA ALA A 215 -13.22 8.83 -17.38
C ALA A 215 -12.28 9.50 -18.40
N LEU A 216 -10.97 9.28 -18.28
CA LEU A 216 -9.96 9.92 -19.14
C LEU A 216 -9.70 9.20 -20.47
N GLY A 217 -9.95 7.89 -20.55
CA GLY A 217 -9.56 7.10 -21.72
C GLY A 217 -10.30 5.78 -21.90
N GLY A 218 -11.48 5.63 -21.29
CA GLY A 218 -12.23 4.39 -21.24
C GLY A 218 -11.43 3.26 -20.60
N VAL A 219 -11.70 2.01 -21.02
CA VAL A 219 -11.00 0.83 -20.50
C VAL A 219 -9.48 0.95 -20.64
N ALA A 220 -9.01 1.46 -21.78
CA ALA A 220 -7.59 1.65 -22.03
C ALA A 220 -6.93 2.65 -21.06
N GLY A 221 -7.68 3.64 -20.57
CA GLY A 221 -7.26 4.56 -19.51
C GLY A 221 -7.21 3.88 -18.14
N ALA A 222 -8.26 3.14 -17.76
CA ALA A 222 -8.31 2.36 -16.53
C ALA A 222 -7.15 1.37 -16.40
N LEU A 223 -6.81 0.67 -17.48
CA LEU A 223 -5.69 -0.27 -17.55
C LEU A 223 -4.32 0.37 -17.27
N GLN A 224 -4.15 1.71 -17.40
CA GLN A 224 -2.88 2.38 -17.13
C GLN A 224 -2.63 2.65 -15.64
N LEU A 225 -3.63 2.47 -14.77
CA LEU A 225 -3.50 2.82 -13.34
C LEU A 225 -2.51 1.90 -12.63
N THR A 226 -2.53 0.60 -12.89
CA THR A 226 -1.61 -0.34 -12.25
C THR A 226 -0.14 -0.08 -12.66
N PRO A 227 0.19 0.15 -13.95
CA PRO A 227 1.51 0.61 -14.34
C PRO A 227 1.93 1.93 -13.67
N TYR A 228 0.98 2.87 -13.52
CA TYR A 228 1.20 4.13 -12.84
C TYR A 228 1.55 3.93 -11.36
N TRP A 229 0.82 3.08 -10.65
CA TRP A 229 1.12 2.73 -9.26
C TRP A 229 2.45 2.03 -9.11
N ALA A 230 2.80 1.11 -10.01
CA ALA A 230 4.09 0.43 -9.99
C ALA A 230 5.25 1.43 -10.14
N LEU A 231 5.10 2.43 -11.01
CA LEU A 231 6.08 3.49 -11.21
C LEU A 231 6.25 4.36 -9.95
N LEU A 232 5.14 4.76 -9.32
CA LEU A 232 5.20 5.53 -8.07
C LEU A 232 5.75 4.70 -6.91
N ALA A 233 5.39 3.43 -6.82
CA ALA A 233 5.86 2.51 -5.79
C ALA A 233 7.38 2.31 -5.86
N THR A 234 7.90 2.04 -7.05
CA THR A 234 9.34 1.87 -7.28
C THR A 234 10.11 3.18 -7.06
N PHE A 235 9.51 4.34 -7.38
CA PHE A 235 10.08 5.63 -7.01
C PHE A 235 10.14 5.84 -5.48
N ALA A 236 9.09 5.47 -4.75
CA ALA A 236 9.09 5.51 -3.29
C ALA A 236 10.14 4.56 -2.68
N ILE A 237 10.27 3.33 -3.21
CA ILE A 237 11.30 2.36 -2.82
C ILE A 237 12.70 2.94 -3.01
N TYR A 238 12.95 3.62 -4.13
CA TYR A 238 14.22 4.28 -4.38
C TYR A 238 14.55 5.32 -3.31
N LEU A 239 13.58 6.17 -2.94
CA LEU A 239 13.79 7.18 -1.90
C LEU A 239 13.94 6.58 -0.50
N VAL A 240 13.25 5.47 -0.19
CA VAL A 240 13.50 4.69 1.03
C VAL A 240 14.93 4.15 1.04
N ALA A 241 15.34 3.43 -0.01
CA ALA A 241 16.68 2.85 -0.10
C ALA A 241 17.77 3.93 -0.01
N ARG A 242 17.57 5.08 -0.68
CA ARG A 242 18.47 6.23 -0.62
C ARG A 242 18.57 6.82 0.79
N ARG A 243 17.46 6.88 1.53
CA ARG A 243 17.44 7.33 2.95
C ARG A 243 18.12 6.34 3.89
N LEU A 244 17.94 5.03 3.68
CA LEU A 244 18.61 3.99 4.46
C LEU A 244 20.13 4.03 4.27
N LEU A 245 20.58 4.30 3.05
CA LEU A 245 22.01 4.37 2.69
C LEU A 245 22.61 5.77 2.88
N LYS A 246 21.87 6.71 3.47
CA LYS A 246 22.29 8.09 3.71
C LYS A 246 23.51 8.11 4.66
N GLY A 247 24.64 8.56 4.13
CA GLY A 247 25.94 8.56 4.81
C GLY A 247 27.01 7.74 4.06
N SER A 248 26.59 6.87 3.15
CA SER A 248 27.50 6.26 2.18
C SER A 248 27.72 7.21 1.00
N PRO A 249 28.97 7.48 0.56
CA PRO A 249 29.27 8.24 -0.66
C PRO A 249 28.62 7.66 -1.92
N HIS A 250 28.23 6.39 -1.81
CA HIS A 250 27.78 5.51 -2.85
C HIS A 250 26.32 5.06 -2.67
N GLY A 251 25.61 5.61 -1.69
CA GLY A 251 24.27 5.14 -1.32
C GLY A 251 23.21 5.33 -2.42
N TRP A 252 23.27 6.42 -3.17
CA TRP A 252 22.27 6.73 -4.20
C TRP A 252 22.36 5.81 -5.43
N TRP A 253 23.57 5.44 -5.88
CA TRP A 253 23.72 4.54 -7.02
C TRP A 253 23.38 3.09 -6.63
N LEU A 254 23.67 2.69 -5.39
CA LEU A 254 23.23 1.40 -4.84
C LEU A 254 21.71 1.33 -4.75
N ALA A 255 21.06 2.41 -4.29
CA ALA A 255 19.60 2.51 -4.28
C ALA A 255 19.00 2.41 -5.69
N LEU A 256 19.58 3.12 -6.67
CA LEU A 256 19.17 3.02 -8.07
C LEU A 256 19.40 1.62 -8.65
N GLY A 257 20.54 0.98 -8.33
CA GLY A 257 20.82 -0.39 -8.74
C GLY A 257 19.76 -1.36 -8.21
N ALA A 258 19.44 -1.26 -6.92
CA ALA A 258 18.40 -2.08 -6.30
C ALA A 258 17.02 -1.88 -6.95
N VAL A 259 16.62 -0.63 -7.19
CA VAL A 259 15.32 -0.32 -7.80
C VAL A 259 15.29 -0.68 -9.29
N GLY A 260 16.40 -0.49 -10.01
CA GLY A 260 16.55 -0.92 -11.39
C GLY A 260 16.44 -2.44 -11.53
N SER A 261 17.09 -3.19 -10.63
CA SER A 261 16.96 -4.65 -10.57
C SER A 261 15.54 -5.08 -10.24
N LEU A 262 14.90 -4.48 -9.22
CA LEU A 262 13.50 -4.74 -8.90
C LEU A 262 12.60 -4.48 -10.11
N ALA A 263 12.84 -3.36 -10.80
CA ALA A 263 11.98 -2.87 -11.85
C ALA A 263 11.88 -3.81 -13.06
N ILE A 264 12.91 -4.64 -13.28
CA ILE A 264 12.96 -5.61 -14.37
C ILE A 264 12.62 -7.05 -13.93
N THR A 265 12.37 -7.29 -12.64
CA THR A 265 11.99 -8.63 -12.17
C THR A 265 10.65 -9.06 -12.75
N ALA A 266 10.50 -10.36 -13.04
CA ALA A 266 9.28 -10.91 -13.61
C ALA A 266 8.03 -10.62 -12.76
N ILE A 267 8.14 -10.72 -11.42
CA ILE A 267 7.03 -10.43 -10.50
C ILE A 267 6.64 -8.96 -10.56
N GLN A 268 7.60 -8.03 -10.49
CA GLN A 268 7.29 -6.60 -10.53
C GLN A 268 6.66 -6.23 -11.88
N VAL A 269 7.19 -6.74 -13.00
CA VAL A 269 6.65 -6.47 -14.34
C VAL A 269 5.25 -7.06 -14.50
N TRP A 270 5.01 -8.28 -14.00
CA TRP A 270 3.71 -8.93 -14.02
C TRP A 270 2.68 -8.08 -13.28
N PHE A 271 2.91 -7.79 -12.01
CA PHE A 271 1.96 -7.01 -11.22
C PHE A 271 1.86 -5.55 -11.67
N ALA A 272 2.89 -4.97 -12.28
CA ALA A 272 2.79 -3.65 -12.90
C ALA A 272 1.80 -3.62 -14.07
N ARG A 273 1.56 -4.76 -14.73
CA ARG A 273 0.67 -4.87 -15.90
C ARG A 273 -0.68 -5.53 -15.58
N TYR A 274 -0.79 -6.23 -14.45
CA TYR A 274 -1.97 -7.00 -14.05
C TYR A 274 -2.92 -6.16 -13.19
N PRO A 275 -4.11 -5.76 -13.68
CA PRO A 275 -4.89 -4.65 -13.12
C PRO A 275 -5.53 -4.97 -11.76
N THR A 276 -4.73 -4.86 -10.71
CA THR A 276 -5.07 -5.25 -9.35
C THR A 276 -4.55 -4.24 -8.33
N SER A 277 -5.06 -4.37 -7.11
CA SER A 277 -4.80 -3.50 -5.95
C SER A 277 -3.34 -3.46 -5.45
N GLU A 278 -2.53 -4.42 -5.88
CA GLU A 278 -1.23 -4.77 -5.31
C GLU A 278 -0.23 -3.63 -5.48
N MET A 279 -0.20 -3.02 -6.66
CA MET A 279 0.74 -1.92 -6.93
C MET A 279 0.35 -0.62 -6.20
N LEU A 280 -0.95 -0.36 -6.01
CA LEU A 280 -1.42 0.76 -5.19
C LEU A 280 -1.05 0.53 -3.71
N THR A 281 -1.21 -0.70 -3.23
CA THR A 281 -0.79 -1.10 -1.88
C THR A 281 0.72 -0.95 -1.71
N GLN A 282 1.51 -1.41 -2.69
CA GLN A 282 2.96 -1.25 -2.71
C GLN A 282 3.33 0.24 -2.63
N PHE A 283 2.70 1.10 -3.43
CA PHE A 283 2.96 2.54 -3.38
C PHE A 283 2.66 3.14 -2.01
N LEU A 284 1.46 2.92 -1.47
CA LEU A 284 1.05 3.47 -0.17
C LEU A 284 1.94 2.98 0.97
N PHE A 285 2.30 1.70 0.97
CA PHE A 285 3.20 1.13 1.97
C PHE A 285 4.58 1.79 1.94
N TRP A 286 5.22 1.85 0.76
CA TRP A 286 6.57 2.40 0.62
C TRP A 286 6.62 3.92 0.74
N PHE A 287 5.57 4.63 0.31
CA PHE A 287 5.40 6.05 0.56
C PHE A 287 5.27 6.34 2.06
N GLY A 288 4.44 5.56 2.76
CA GLY A 288 4.29 5.66 4.22
C GLY A 288 5.60 5.38 4.95
N LEU A 289 6.36 4.37 4.51
CA LEU A 289 7.66 4.02 5.07
C LEU A 289 8.71 5.10 4.82
N TRP A 290 8.74 5.70 3.63
CA TRP A 290 9.58 6.87 3.36
C TRP A 290 9.25 8.00 4.32
N ALA A 291 7.98 8.40 4.42
CA ALA A 291 7.55 9.47 5.30
C ALA A 291 7.89 9.16 6.76
N PHE A 292 7.75 7.90 7.17
CA PHE A 292 8.08 7.41 8.50
C PHE A 292 9.57 7.52 8.83
N ILE A 293 10.45 7.11 7.91
CA ILE A 293 11.90 7.20 8.10
C ILE A 293 12.33 8.66 8.21
N VAL A 294 11.81 9.54 7.34
CA VAL A 294 12.14 10.97 7.39
C VAL A 294 11.59 11.61 8.67
N TRP A 295 10.39 11.22 9.11
CA TRP A 295 9.81 11.67 10.38
C TRP A 295 10.68 11.25 11.58
N GLY A 296 11.21 10.03 11.56
CA GLY A 296 12.09 9.50 12.60
C GLY A 296 13.48 10.13 12.66
N GLU A 297 13.96 10.79 11.60
CA GLU A 297 15.24 11.52 11.62
C GLU A 297 15.20 12.74 12.56
N ASP A 298 14.03 13.35 12.73
CA ASP A 298 13.83 14.56 13.55
C ASP A 298 12.99 14.25 14.80
N GLU A 299 13.39 13.19 15.50
CA GLU A 299 12.83 12.85 16.80
C GLU A 299 11.32 12.56 16.84
N TYR A 300 10.70 12.33 15.68
CA TYR A 300 9.25 12.17 15.53
C TYR A 300 8.44 13.46 15.84
N GLU A 301 9.00 14.64 15.61
CA GLU A 301 8.34 15.93 15.93
C GLU A 301 7.47 16.49 14.80
N ASP A 302 7.76 16.15 13.53
CA ASP A 302 7.10 16.74 12.37
C ASP A 302 5.70 16.15 12.11
N GLY A 303 4.66 16.86 12.53
CA GLY A 303 3.26 16.43 12.37
C GLY A 303 2.82 16.21 10.92
N THR A 304 3.45 16.87 9.93
CA THR A 304 3.10 16.66 8.52
C THR A 304 3.64 15.32 8.03
N LEU A 305 4.90 14.98 8.33
CA LEU A 305 5.44 13.66 7.97
C LEU A 305 4.74 12.54 8.75
N ALA A 306 4.39 12.79 10.02
CA ALA A 306 3.57 11.89 10.83
C ALA A 306 2.25 11.57 10.12
N TYR A 307 1.52 12.61 9.66
CA TYR A 307 0.27 12.45 8.92
C TYR A 307 0.45 11.73 7.59
N LEU A 308 1.49 12.04 6.80
CA LEU A 308 1.74 11.35 5.53
C LEU A 308 2.03 9.86 5.75
N ALA A 309 2.84 9.53 6.77
CA ALA A 309 3.16 8.15 7.10
C ALA A 309 1.94 7.37 7.59
N GLY A 310 1.26 7.90 8.61
CA GLY A 310 0.09 7.25 9.22
C GLY A 310 -1.11 7.22 8.28
N GLY A 311 -1.30 8.27 7.49
CA GLY A 311 -2.34 8.35 6.47
C GLY A 311 -2.13 7.33 5.36
N ALA A 312 -0.91 7.20 4.84
CA ALA A 312 -0.62 6.22 3.79
C ALA A 312 -0.81 4.78 4.26
N TRP A 313 -0.27 4.43 5.42
CA TRP A 313 -0.46 3.12 6.04
C TRP A 313 -1.89 2.86 6.50
N GLY A 314 -2.62 3.85 7.00
CA GLY A 314 -4.04 3.69 7.29
C GLY A 314 -4.87 3.48 6.02
N THR A 315 -4.47 4.11 4.91
CA THR A 315 -5.16 3.99 3.62
C THR A 315 -4.97 2.61 2.98
N THR A 316 -3.89 1.86 3.29
CA THR A 316 -3.73 0.49 2.74
C THR A 316 -4.87 -0.43 3.15
N PHE A 317 -5.48 -0.22 4.32
CA PHE A 317 -6.64 -0.98 4.78
C PHE A 317 -7.88 -0.73 3.93
N LEU A 318 -7.97 0.40 3.22
CA LEU A 318 -9.05 0.70 2.26
C LEU A 318 -8.77 0.11 0.87
N VAL A 319 -7.55 -0.35 0.61
CA VAL A 319 -7.15 -0.97 -0.66
C VAL A 319 -7.23 -2.49 -0.56
N ARG A 320 -6.78 -3.06 0.56
CA ARG A 320 -6.66 -4.51 0.74
C ARG A 320 -6.95 -4.95 2.16
N ILE A 321 -7.69 -6.06 2.22
CA ILE A 321 -8.11 -6.74 3.45
C ILE A 321 -6.94 -7.38 4.22
N ASP A 322 -5.87 -7.79 3.54
CA ASP A 322 -4.76 -8.56 4.13
C ASP A 322 -3.57 -7.70 4.62
N THR A 323 -3.75 -6.39 4.80
CA THR A 323 -2.65 -5.44 5.12
C THR A 323 -2.34 -5.28 6.61
N PHE A 324 -2.78 -6.19 7.47
CA PHE A 324 -2.59 -6.10 8.93
C PHE A 324 -1.15 -6.04 9.41
N PHE A 325 -0.21 -6.59 8.64
CA PHE A 325 1.21 -6.55 8.99
C PHE A 325 1.71 -5.10 9.18
N VAL A 326 1.04 -4.12 8.55
CA VAL A 326 1.30 -2.69 8.73
C VAL A 326 1.20 -2.25 10.20
N TRP A 327 0.42 -2.93 11.05
CA TRP A 327 0.29 -2.60 12.48
C TRP A 327 1.52 -2.91 13.32
N ILE A 328 2.43 -3.78 12.85
CA ILE A 328 3.60 -4.20 13.63
C ILE A 328 4.50 -2.99 13.94
N ILE A 329 4.82 -2.17 12.92
CA ILE A 329 5.72 -1.02 13.08
C ILE A 329 5.12 0.05 14.02
N PRO A 330 3.87 0.53 13.83
CA PRO A 330 3.22 1.45 14.76
C PRO A 330 3.10 0.90 16.18
N ALA A 331 2.79 -0.40 16.35
CA ALA A 331 2.68 -0.99 17.69
C ALA A 331 4.01 -0.98 18.43
N VAL A 332 5.11 -1.37 17.76
CA VAL A 332 6.45 -1.30 18.33
C VAL A 332 6.84 0.15 18.65
N LEU A 333 6.54 1.10 17.76
CA LEU A 333 6.79 2.52 18.02
C LEU A 333 5.99 3.04 19.22
N ALA A 334 4.71 2.70 19.34
CA ALA A 334 3.86 3.13 20.45
C ALA A 334 4.41 2.61 21.78
N VAL A 335 4.77 1.32 21.84
CA VAL A 335 5.41 0.72 23.02
C VAL A 335 6.70 1.45 23.36
N TYR A 336 7.55 1.75 22.37
CA TYR A 336 8.77 2.54 22.57
C TYR A 336 8.50 3.94 23.13
N LEU A 337 7.65 4.73 22.49
CA LEU A 337 7.36 6.10 22.90
C LEU A 337 6.69 6.18 24.28
N ILE A 338 5.79 5.25 24.59
CA ILE A 338 5.11 5.20 25.89
C ILE A 338 6.10 4.78 26.99
N GLY A 339 6.89 3.72 26.78
CA GLY A 339 7.80 3.21 27.80
C GLY A 339 8.97 4.13 28.09
N GLU A 340 9.51 4.80 27.07
CA GLU A 340 10.55 5.83 27.24
C GLU A 340 9.97 7.20 27.65
N LYS A 341 8.64 7.31 27.84
CA LYS A 341 7.94 8.57 28.17
C LYS A 341 8.23 9.71 27.18
N ARG A 342 8.44 9.36 25.90
CA ARG A 342 8.70 10.28 24.79
C ARG A 342 7.46 10.62 23.97
N TRP A 343 6.28 10.29 24.50
CA TRP A 343 5.02 10.59 23.83
C TRP A 343 4.78 12.10 23.74
N GLN A 344 4.49 12.58 22.53
CA GLN A 344 4.20 13.97 22.22
C GLN A 344 2.90 14.08 21.41
N ARG A 345 2.21 15.23 21.50
CA ARG A 345 0.97 15.47 20.75
C ARG A 345 1.16 15.43 19.24
N SER A 346 2.34 15.78 18.74
CA SER A 346 2.70 15.70 17.31
C SER A 346 2.53 14.28 16.75
N GLN A 347 2.80 13.25 17.55
CA GLN A 347 2.72 11.84 17.15
C GLN A 347 1.28 11.36 16.97
N LEU A 348 0.28 12.08 17.51
CA LEU A 348 -1.13 11.80 17.23
C LEU A 348 -1.45 11.93 15.73
N TRP A 349 -0.73 12.78 14.99
CA TRP A 349 -0.93 12.89 13.55
C TRP A 349 -0.53 11.63 12.79
N PHE A 350 0.31 10.77 13.36
CA PHE A 350 0.63 9.44 12.82
C PHE A 350 -0.38 8.39 13.26
N PHE A 351 -0.68 8.31 14.56
CA PHE A 351 -1.55 7.27 15.09
C PHE A 351 -3.04 7.49 14.79
N ALA A 352 -3.51 8.73 14.68
CA ALA A 352 -4.93 9.00 14.46
C ALA A 352 -5.41 8.47 13.10
N PRO A 353 -4.76 8.72 11.95
CA PRO A 353 -5.16 8.09 10.69
C PRO A 353 -5.04 6.56 10.70
N LEU A 354 -4.04 6.01 11.40
CA LEU A 354 -3.86 4.57 11.56
C LEU A 354 -5.02 3.91 12.34
N VAL A 355 -5.72 4.65 13.19
CA VAL A 355 -6.91 4.13 13.90
C VAL A 355 -8.19 4.43 13.11
N ILE A 356 -8.34 5.67 12.64
CA ILE A 356 -9.56 6.13 11.96
C ILE A 356 -9.77 5.39 10.64
N LEU A 357 -8.74 5.23 9.81
CA LEU A 357 -8.90 4.66 8.48
C LEU A 357 -9.20 3.16 8.50
N PRO A 358 -8.63 2.32 9.39
CA PRO A 358 -9.06 0.93 9.51
C PRO A 358 -10.47 0.76 10.10
N ILE A 359 -10.90 1.65 11.00
CA ILE A 359 -12.30 1.69 11.46
C ILE A 359 -13.21 1.99 10.27
N TYR A 360 -12.87 3.01 9.49
CA TYR A 360 -13.60 3.37 8.28
C TYR A 360 -13.58 2.23 7.25
N ALA A 361 -12.45 1.56 7.06
CA ALA A 361 -12.33 0.42 6.15
C ALA A 361 -13.19 -0.75 6.58
N THR A 362 -13.27 -1.02 7.89
CA THR A 362 -14.15 -2.05 8.46
C THR A 362 -15.61 -1.68 8.23
N TRP A 363 -16.00 -0.44 8.52
CA TRP A 363 -17.35 0.05 8.24
C TRP A 363 -17.68 -0.07 6.74
N HIS A 364 -16.79 0.40 5.86
CA HIS A 364 -16.95 0.34 4.42
C HIS A 364 -17.12 -1.11 3.95
N ALA A 365 -16.30 -2.03 4.46
CA ALA A 365 -16.40 -3.44 4.13
C ALA A 365 -17.73 -4.05 4.59
N LEU A 366 -18.20 -3.73 5.80
CA LEU A 366 -19.49 -4.23 6.32
C LEU A 366 -20.69 -3.66 5.56
N VAL A 367 -20.57 -2.48 4.95
CA VAL A 367 -21.66 -1.80 4.23
C VAL A 367 -21.67 -2.12 2.74
N PHE A 368 -20.50 -2.22 2.09
CA PHE A 368 -20.39 -2.32 0.63
C PHE A 368 -19.74 -3.61 0.12
N ALA A 369 -18.99 -4.34 0.96
CA ALA A 369 -18.24 -5.54 0.58
C ALA A 369 -18.45 -6.70 1.57
N ARG A 370 -19.62 -6.76 2.22
CA ARG A 370 -19.86 -7.65 3.36
C ARG A 370 -19.65 -9.13 3.05
N PRO A 371 -20.16 -9.67 1.91
CA PRO A 371 -19.93 -11.07 1.60
C PRO A 371 -18.45 -11.41 1.45
N TYR A 372 -17.67 -10.48 0.89
CA TYR A 372 -16.21 -10.63 0.79
C TYR A 372 -15.53 -10.57 2.16
N PHE A 373 -15.93 -9.64 3.03
CA PHE A 373 -15.42 -9.53 4.40
C PHE A 373 -15.72 -10.80 5.22
N ASP A 374 -16.95 -11.30 5.17
CA ASP A 374 -17.39 -12.48 5.90
C ASP A 374 -16.68 -13.75 5.39
N ASN A 375 -16.46 -13.86 4.07
CA ASN A 375 -15.73 -14.98 3.49
C ASN A 375 -14.26 -15.03 3.97
N ILE A 376 -13.58 -13.89 3.99
CA ILE A 376 -12.16 -13.82 4.36
C ILE A 376 -11.95 -13.88 5.88
N TYR A 377 -12.66 -13.06 6.66
CA TYR A 377 -12.48 -13.03 8.11
C TYR A 377 -13.41 -13.94 8.87
N GLY A 378 -14.69 -14.01 8.49
CA GLY A 378 -15.67 -14.80 9.24
C GLY A 378 -15.22 -16.24 9.36
N TYR A 379 -14.79 -16.83 8.24
CA TYR A 379 -14.23 -18.18 8.24
C TYR A 379 -12.89 -18.27 9.00
N ALA A 380 -11.93 -17.38 8.71
CA ALA A 380 -10.62 -17.41 9.36
C ALA A 380 -10.69 -17.22 10.88
N LEU A 381 -11.53 -16.31 11.35
CA LEU A 381 -11.78 -16.06 12.78
C LEU A 381 -12.51 -17.23 13.43
N ALA A 382 -13.50 -17.83 12.76
CA ALA A 382 -14.18 -19.01 13.28
C ALA A 382 -13.21 -20.18 13.45
N VAL A 383 -12.36 -20.45 12.45
CA VAL A 383 -11.32 -21.49 12.52
C VAL A 383 -10.30 -21.14 13.60
N ALA A 384 -9.81 -19.90 13.62
CA ALA A 384 -8.83 -19.47 14.62
C ALA A 384 -9.39 -19.55 16.04
N TRP A 385 -10.66 -19.17 16.24
CA TRP A 385 -11.34 -19.31 17.52
C TRP A 385 -11.43 -20.79 17.92
N GLN A 386 -11.92 -21.66 17.04
CA GLN A 386 -12.05 -23.09 17.34
C GLN A 386 -10.70 -23.76 17.67
N GLN A 387 -9.62 -23.41 16.96
CA GLN A 387 -8.32 -24.06 17.11
C GLN A 387 -7.41 -23.40 18.16
N PHE A 388 -7.54 -22.09 18.38
CA PHE A 388 -6.55 -21.28 19.11
C PHE A 388 -7.14 -20.38 20.19
N TRP A 389 -8.42 -20.49 20.56
CA TRP A 389 -9.00 -19.67 21.64
C TRP A 389 -8.21 -19.76 22.96
N TRP A 390 -7.58 -20.91 23.24
CA TRP A 390 -6.75 -21.15 24.43
C TRP A 390 -5.45 -20.32 24.45
N LEU A 391 -5.00 -19.78 23.31
CA LEU A 391 -3.88 -18.84 23.24
C LEU A 391 -4.27 -17.44 23.71
N LEU A 392 -5.54 -17.05 23.65
CA LEU A 392 -6.01 -15.73 24.07
C LEU A 392 -5.67 -15.39 25.53
N PRO A 393 -5.92 -16.25 26.54
CA PRO A 393 -5.50 -15.96 27.91
C PRO A 393 -3.98 -15.87 28.06
N ILE A 394 -3.21 -16.66 27.31
CA ILE A 394 -1.73 -16.61 27.32
C ILE A 394 -1.25 -15.28 26.74
N MET A 395 -1.79 -14.86 25.60
CA MET A 395 -1.50 -13.58 24.96
C MET A 395 -1.96 -12.41 25.86
N GLY A 396 -3.10 -12.54 26.52
CA GLY A 396 -3.61 -11.58 27.50
C GLY A 396 -2.67 -11.42 28.70
N LEU A 397 -2.21 -12.54 29.28
CA LEU A 397 -1.25 -12.52 30.38
C LEU A 397 0.11 -11.96 29.95
N ALA A 398 0.61 -12.34 28.78
CA ALA A 398 1.85 -11.80 28.22
C ALA A 398 1.73 -10.30 27.94
N GLY A 399 0.59 -9.84 27.43
CA GLY A 399 0.27 -8.43 27.22
C GLY A 399 0.22 -7.65 28.54
N LEU A 400 -0.44 -8.20 29.57
CA LEU A 400 -0.49 -7.60 30.91
C LEU A 400 0.90 -7.51 31.54
N LEU A 401 1.70 -8.59 31.46
CA LEU A 401 3.07 -8.58 31.94
C LEU A 401 3.92 -7.53 31.19
N GLY A 402 3.76 -7.46 29.87
CA GLY A 402 4.38 -6.44 29.02
C GLY A 402 4.01 -5.02 29.46
N LEU A 403 2.73 -4.76 29.74
CA LEU A 403 2.24 -3.47 30.24
C LEU A 403 2.79 -3.12 31.64
N VAL A 404 2.87 -4.10 32.54
CA VAL A 404 3.47 -3.91 33.88
C VAL A 404 4.95 -3.58 33.77
N LEU A 405 5.70 -4.33 32.95
CA LEU A 405 7.12 -4.09 32.69
C LEU A 405 7.35 -2.73 32.01
N LEU A 406 6.46 -2.34 31.08
CA LEU A 406 6.49 -1.04 30.43
C LEU A 406 6.31 0.10 31.44
N ARG A 407 5.30 0.00 32.32
CA ARG A 407 5.03 1.00 33.37
C ARG A 407 6.16 1.12 34.39
N ARG A 408 6.83 0.00 34.70
CA ARG A 408 7.96 -0.05 35.64
C ARG A 408 9.30 0.30 34.99
N GLY A 409 9.35 0.58 33.68
CA GLY A 409 10.60 0.83 32.94
C GLY A 409 11.50 -0.42 32.77
N GLY A 410 11.02 -1.60 33.15
CA GLY A 410 11.79 -2.84 33.11
C GLY A 410 11.82 -3.53 31.75
N LEU A 411 10.89 -3.19 30.84
CA LEU A 411 10.77 -3.84 29.52
C LEU A 411 12.03 -3.63 28.68
N PHE A 412 12.52 -2.40 28.55
CA PHE A 412 13.71 -2.10 27.75
C PHE A 412 14.99 -2.63 28.38
N ALA A 413 15.10 -2.64 29.72
CA ALA A 413 16.23 -3.27 30.42
C ALA A 413 16.28 -4.78 30.17
N LEU A 414 15.12 -5.44 30.12
CA LEU A 414 15.02 -6.86 29.77
C LEU A 414 15.44 -7.09 28.31
N LEU A 415 14.86 -6.33 27.37
CA LEU A 415 15.15 -6.46 25.93
C LEU A 415 16.63 -6.21 25.62
N THR A 416 17.24 -5.19 26.23
CA THR A 416 18.68 -4.87 26.06
C THR A 416 19.58 -5.95 26.64
N ARG A 417 19.23 -6.52 27.80
CA ARG A 417 19.95 -7.67 28.38
C ARG A 417 19.95 -8.87 27.43
N PHE A 418 18.82 -9.16 26.82
CA PHE A 418 18.70 -10.25 25.85
C PHE A 418 19.21 -9.89 24.46
N TRP A 419 19.38 -8.60 24.13
CA TRP A 419 19.82 -8.18 22.80
C TRP A 419 21.21 -8.72 22.45
N GLY A 420 22.14 -8.72 23.41
CA GLY A 420 23.52 -9.17 23.20
C GLY A 420 23.64 -10.63 22.76
N THR A 421 22.86 -11.53 23.36
CA THR A 421 22.83 -12.97 23.00
C THR A 421 21.77 -13.25 21.93
N GLY A 422 20.61 -12.62 22.04
CA GLY A 422 19.46 -12.76 21.16
C GLY A 422 19.79 -12.39 19.72
N ARG A 423 20.74 -11.48 19.50
CA ARG A 423 21.18 -11.16 18.14
C ARG A 423 21.84 -12.32 17.40
N TYR A 424 22.62 -13.13 18.11
CA TYR A 424 23.23 -14.32 17.53
C TYR A 424 22.16 -15.38 17.27
N LEU A 425 21.20 -15.53 18.18
CA LEU A 425 20.09 -16.47 18.00
C LEU A 425 19.23 -16.11 16.78
N ILE A 426 18.97 -14.83 16.54
CA ILE A 426 18.20 -14.38 15.37
C ILE A 426 19.00 -14.58 14.08
N LEU A 427 20.30 -14.30 14.07
CA LEU A 427 21.15 -14.63 12.93
C LEU A 427 21.18 -16.14 12.63
N ILE A 428 21.49 -16.96 13.63
CA ILE A 428 21.58 -18.42 13.49
C ILE A 428 20.22 -18.98 13.09
N GLY A 429 19.15 -18.55 13.77
CA GLY A 429 17.79 -18.94 13.47
C GLY A 429 17.35 -18.53 12.06
N GLY A 430 17.65 -17.32 11.64
CA GLY A 430 17.35 -16.83 10.29
C GLY A 430 18.08 -17.61 9.20
N VAL A 431 19.36 -17.89 9.39
CA VAL A 431 20.13 -18.76 8.46
C VAL A 431 19.58 -20.18 8.46
N ALA A 432 19.31 -20.76 9.63
CA ALA A 432 18.75 -22.10 9.74
C ALA A 432 17.36 -22.21 9.08
N LEU A 433 16.50 -21.21 9.27
CA LEU A 433 15.19 -21.11 8.62
C LEU A 433 15.32 -20.99 7.10
N ALA A 434 16.27 -20.19 6.61
CA ALA A 434 16.53 -20.06 5.18
C ALA A 434 16.99 -21.40 4.56
N LEU A 435 17.93 -22.09 5.21
CA LEU A 435 18.41 -23.40 4.77
C LEU A 435 17.30 -24.46 4.84
N TYR A 436 16.51 -24.45 5.92
CA TYR A 436 15.34 -25.32 6.06
C TYR A 436 14.32 -25.07 4.94
N ALA A 437 13.91 -23.82 4.73
CA ALA A 437 12.90 -23.45 3.74
C ALA A 437 13.35 -23.72 2.30
N TRP A 438 14.65 -23.62 2.01
CA TRP A 438 15.19 -23.86 0.67
C TRP A 438 15.51 -25.34 0.39
N PHE A 439 16.10 -26.07 1.34
CA PHE A 439 16.60 -27.42 1.11
C PHE A 439 15.72 -28.52 1.69
N LEU A 440 15.21 -28.35 2.91
CA LEU A 440 14.51 -29.39 3.66
C LEU A 440 12.99 -29.37 3.43
N ARG A 441 12.34 -28.22 3.63
CA ARG A 441 10.88 -28.05 3.49
C ARG A 441 10.34 -28.53 2.13
N PRO A 442 11.01 -28.29 0.99
CA PRO A 442 10.61 -28.83 -0.32
C PRO A 442 10.62 -30.35 -0.42
N ARG A 443 11.44 -31.04 0.37
CA ARG A 443 11.57 -32.50 0.37
C ARG A 443 10.65 -33.18 1.38
N LEU A 444 10.33 -32.48 2.46
CA LEU A 444 9.53 -32.99 3.57
C LEU A 444 8.04 -32.67 3.43
N GLY A 445 7.68 -31.62 2.71
CA GLY A 445 6.29 -31.20 2.52
C GLY A 445 5.62 -31.87 1.33
N SER A 446 4.29 -31.88 1.34
CA SER A 446 3.43 -32.33 0.24
C SER A 446 2.53 -31.19 -0.24
N ALA A 447 2.00 -31.32 -1.45
CA ALA A 447 0.97 -30.41 -1.93
C ALA A 447 -0.29 -30.58 -1.08
N LEU A 448 -0.94 -29.46 -0.75
CA LEU A 448 -2.28 -29.48 -0.18
C LEU A 448 -3.27 -29.42 -1.34
N GLU A 449 -4.12 -30.43 -1.44
CA GLU A 449 -5.18 -30.46 -2.44
C GLU A 449 -6.46 -29.89 -1.83
N TYR A 450 -7.09 -28.97 -2.55
CA TYR A 450 -8.43 -28.51 -2.22
C TYR A 450 -9.24 -28.39 -3.50
N VAL A 451 -10.54 -28.68 -3.39
CA VAL A 451 -11.47 -28.43 -4.48
C VAL A 451 -11.79 -26.95 -4.47
N ASN A 452 -11.43 -26.28 -5.54
CA ASN A 452 -11.76 -24.88 -5.70
C ASN A 452 -13.29 -24.76 -5.83
N PRO A 453 -13.98 -24.04 -4.92
CA PRO A 453 -15.44 -23.93 -4.95
C PRO A 453 -15.96 -23.17 -6.18
N TRP A 454 -15.10 -22.40 -6.86
CA TRP A 454 -15.47 -21.51 -7.97
C TRP A 454 -15.49 -22.21 -9.34
N ASP A 455 -14.70 -23.25 -9.55
CA ASP A 455 -14.64 -24.00 -10.81
C ASP A 455 -14.79 -25.53 -10.61
N ASN A 456 -14.90 -25.99 -9.36
CA ASN A 456 -14.94 -27.40 -8.96
C ASN A 456 -13.72 -28.18 -9.46
N VAL A 457 -12.60 -27.49 -9.69
CA VAL A 457 -11.32 -28.07 -10.09
C VAL A 457 -10.50 -28.32 -8.84
N THR A 458 -9.87 -29.50 -8.76
CA THR A 458 -8.89 -29.76 -7.70
C THR A 458 -7.64 -28.92 -7.96
N VAL A 459 -7.34 -28.01 -7.04
CA VAL A 459 -6.16 -27.15 -7.10
C VAL A 459 -5.14 -27.63 -6.08
N GLN A 460 -3.87 -27.67 -6.50
CA GLN A 460 -2.75 -28.04 -5.64
C GLN A 460 -2.04 -26.79 -5.12
N GLN A 461 -2.03 -26.60 -3.80
CA GLN A 461 -1.24 -25.56 -3.14
C GLN A 461 0.13 -26.10 -2.75
N TRP A 462 1.16 -25.54 -3.38
CA TRP A 462 2.55 -25.91 -3.19
C TRP A 462 3.25 -25.12 -2.08
N ASN A 463 2.56 -24.93 -0.95
CA ASN A 463 3.04 -24.06 0.13
C ASN A 463 4.44 -24.42 0.62
N HIS A 464 4.80 -25.70 0.61
CA HIS A 464 6.12 -26.22 1.00
C HIS A 464 7.27 -25.79 0.05
N MET A 465 6.95 -25.34 -1.16
CA MET A 465 7.91 -24.90 -2.19
C MET A 465 8.11 -23.37 -2.24
N ASN A 466 7.37 -22.58 -1.45
CA ASN A 466 7.28 -21.12 -1.60
C ASN A 466 8.63 -20.40 -1.79
N LEU A 467 9.64 -20.68 -0.97
CA LEU A 467 10.94 -20.01 -1.08
C LEU A 467 11.70 -20.40 -2.36
N ARG A 468 11.56 -21.65 -2.82
CA ARG A 468 12.14 -22.08 -4.11
C ARG A 468 11.42 -21.45 -5.29
N HIS A 469 10.09 -21.40 -5.26
CA HIS A 469 9.29 -20.76 -6.30
C HIS A 469 9.62 -19.26 -6.38
N LEU A 470 9.82 -18.57 -5.25
CA LEU A 470 10.34 -17.20 -5.26
C LEU A 470 11.70 -17.11 -5.98
N GLY A 471 12.57 -18.09 -5.75
CA GLY A 471 13.84 -18.23 -6.45
C GLY A 471 13.74 -18.43 -7.96
N TRP A 472 12.62 -18.93 -8.49
CA TRP A 472 12.39 -19.00 -9.94
C TRP A 472 12.20 -17.62 -10.57
N TYR A 473 11.65 -16.66 -9.81
CA TYR A 473 11.41 -15.30 -10.28
C TYR A 473 12.57 -14.35 -10.01
N MET A 474 13.34 -14.58 -8.94
CA MET A 474 14.43 -13.68 -8.52
C MET A 474 15.84 -14.26 -8.75
N SER A 475 15.96 -15.56 -9.03
CA SER A 475 17.18 -16.38 -8.89
C SER A 475 17.53 -16.75 -7.45
N ALA A 476 18.14 -17.92 -7.25
CA ALA A 476 18.59 -18.37 -5.94
C ALA A 476 19.62 -17.40 -5.29
N PRO A 477 20.66 -16.91 -6.00
CA PRO A 477 21.60 -15.95 -5.43
C PRO A 477 20.92 -14.68 -4.92
N ALA A 478 19.94 -14.14 -5.65
CA ALA A 478 19.23 -12.94 -5.20
C ALA A 478 18.43 -13.19 -3.92
N VAL A 479 17.76 -14.35 -3.80
CA VAL A 479 17.03 -14.72 -2.56
C VAL A 479 17.99 -14.81 -1.38
N PHE A 480 19.14 -15.48 -1.53
CA PHE A 480 20.12 -15.57 -0.43
C PHE A 480 20.77 -14.23 -0.09
N LEU A 481 21.05 -13.36 -1.09
CA LEU A 481 21.54 -12.01 -0.85
C LEU A 481 20.49 -11.13 -0.15
N ALA A 482 19.21 -11.26 -0.48
CA ALA A 482 18.13 -10.56 0.21
C ALA A 482 18.03 -11.00 1.68
N ILE A 483 18.11 -12.30 1.95
CA ILE A 483 18.13 -12.84 3.32
C ILE A 483 19.36 -12.33 4.09
N ALA A 484 20.55 -12.42 3.48
CA ALA A 484 21.78 -11.93 4.09
C ALA A 484 21.71 -10.42 4.37
N GLY A 485 21.14 -9.65 3.44
CA GLY A 485 20.90 -8.21 3.60
C GLY A 485 19.93 -7.90 4.74
N ALA A 486 18.82 -8.64 4.86
CA ALA A 486 17.87 -8.49 5.95
C ALA A 486 18.51 -8.82 7.31
N LEU A 487 19.28 -9.91 7.40
CA LEU A 487 20.03 -10.28 8.59
C LEU A 487 21.11 -9.24 8.94
N ARG A 488 21.77 -8.66 7.93
CA ARG A 488 22.73 -7.57 8.12
C ARG A 488 22.08 -6.30 8.65
N LEU A 489 20.91 -5.92 8.12
CA LEU A 489 20.12 -4.78 8.60
C LEU A 489 19.67 -4.99 10.05
N TRP A 490 19.30 -6.21 10.39
CA TRP A 490 18.90 -6.58 11.75
C TRP A 490 20.10 -6.57 12.71
N TRP A 491 21.29 -6.98 12.24
CA TRP A 491 22.54 -6.89 13.00
C TRP A 491 22.98 -5.44 13.24
N ASP A 492 22.88 -4.58 12.23
CA ASP A 492 23.13 -3.14 12.33
C ASP A 492 21.84 -2.37 12.56
N LEU A 493 21.05 -2.82 13.53
CA LEU A 493 19.80 -2.14 13.86
C LEU A 493 20.10 -0.71 14.30
N GLN A 494 19.59 0.25 13.54
CA GLN A 494 19.72 1.68 13.78
C GLN A 494 18.34 2.33 13.69
N ARG A 495 18.26 3.58 14.14
CA ARG A 495 17.02 4.37 14.11
C ARG A 495 16.37 4.47 12.72
N ARG A 496 17.16 4.40 11.64
CA ARG A 496 16.66 4.45 10.26
C ARG A 496 16.25 3.08 9.71
N THR A 497 16.82 1.99 10.22
CA THR A 497 16.70 0.64 9.65
C THR A 497 15.73 -0.24 10.42
N TRP A 498 15.38 0.08 11.67
CA TRP A 498 14.58 -0.81 12.51
C TRP A 498 13.19 -1.14 11.94
N ALA A 499 12.56 -0.18 11.26
CA ALA A 499 11.25 -0.40 10.63
C ALA A 499 11.32 -1.33 9.41
N MET A 500 12.50 -1.59 8.85
CA MET A 500 12.68 -2.47 7.69
C MET A 500 12.79 -3.94 8.07
N VAL A 501 12.99 -4.24 9.35
CA VAL A 501 13.29 -5.60 9.83
C VAL A 501 12.20 -6.17 10.74
N LEU A 502 11.10 -5.43 10.88
CA LEU A 502 9.84 -5.84 11.50
C LEU A 502 8.83 -6.15 10.41
#